data_AF-A0A968AQL8-F1
#
_entry.id   AF-A0A968AQL8-F1
#
_cell.length_a   1.000
_cell.length_b   1.000
_cell.length_c   1.000
_cell.angle_alpha   90.00
_cell.angle_beta   90.00
_cell.angle_gamma   90.00
#
_symmetry.space_group_name_H-M   'P 1'
#
loop_
_entity.id
_entity.type
_entity.pdbx_description
1 polymer ?
#
loop_
_entity_poly.entity_id
_entity_poly.type
_entity_poly.pdbx_seq_one_letter_code
_entity_poly.pdbx_strand_id
1 'polypeptide(L)'
;VKTYSVSFKVTHPAGVDAVDSVSVTFVGSDQSTELLTIGLYDDGSIDHPGDDDVIAKDGIFTNTFLSDSTAFPVGDVFIKATAIDENQQQLQT
;
A
#
# COMPACT_ATOMS: atom_id res chain seq x y z
N VAL A 1 5.45 18.14 -9.40
CA VAL A 1 4.46 17.30 -8.72
C VAL A 1 3.47 16.62 -9.66
N LYS A 2 3.58 15.30 -9.78
CA LYS A 2 2.49 14.41 -10.20
C LYS A 2 1.93 13.72 -8.97
N THR A 3 0.65 13.38 -9.01
CA THR A 3 -0.01 12.60 -7.95
C THR A 3 -0.19 11.18 -8.47
N TYR A 4 0.15 10.20 -7.63
CA TYR A 4 -0.01 8.79 -7.91
C TYR A 4 -0.85 8.15 -6.82
N SER A 5 -1.69 7.21 -7.21
CA SER A 5 -2.49 6.43 -6.29
C SER A 5 -2.19 4.96 -6.48
N VAL A 6 -2.23 4.22 -5.38
CA VAL A 6 -1.96 2.80 -5.34
C VAL A 6 -3.06 2.12 -4.53
N SER A 7 -3.50 0.95 -4.99
CA SER A 7 -4.55 0.16 -4.37
C SER A 7 -4.18 -1.31 -4.43
N PHE A 8 -4.40 -2.02 -3.31
CA PHE A 8 -4.25 -3.46 -3.21
C PHE A 8 -5.49 -4.07 -2.58
N LYS A 9 -5.93 -5.19 -3.15
CA LYS A 9 -6.91 -6.05 -2.51
C LYS A 9 -6.20 -7.08 -1.64
N VAL A 10 -6.48 -7.07 -0.36
CA VAL A 10 -5.93 -8.00 0.63
C VAL A 10 -7.05 -8.88 1.17
N THR A 11 -6.79 -10.17 1.28
CA THR A 11 -7.73 -11.14 1.85
C THR A 11 -7.04 -11.91 2.95
N HIS A 12 -7.74 -12.08 4.07
CA HIS A 12 -7.27 -12.88 5.20
C HIS A 12 -8.30 -13.95 5.57
N PRO A 13 -7.90 -15.18 5.94
CA PRO A 13 -8.83 -16.26 6.27
C PRO A 13 -9.80 -15.93 7.42
N ALA A 14 -9.39 -15.09 8.38
CA ALA A 14 -10.24 -14.61 9.47
C ALA A 14 -11.05 -13.34 9.12
N GLY A 15 -10.98 -12.86 7.87
CA GLY A 15 -11.62 -11.63 7.42
C GLY A 15 -10.67 -10.42 7.47
N VAL A 16 -11.07 -9.32 6.81
CA VAL A 16 -10.28 -8.09 6.68
C VAL A 16 -9.91 -7.46 8.04
N ASP A 17 -10.76 -7.63 9.05
CA ASP A 17 -10.53 -7.13 10.41
C ASP A 17 -9.28 -7.74 11.07
N ALA A 18 -8.78 -8.87 10.57
CA ALA A 18 -7.56 -9.49 11.05
C ALA A 18 -6.29 -9.03 10.28
N VAL A 19 -6.44 -8.11 9.32
CA VAL A 19 -5.32 -7.39 8.70
C VAL A 19 -5.00 -6.18 9.58
N ASP A 20 -3.82 -6.18 10.20
CA ASP A 20 -3.35 -5.11 11.10
C ASP A 20 -2.85 -3.90 10.30
N SER A 21 -2.03 -4.16 9.28
CA SER A 21 -1.49 -3.10 8.43
C SER A 21 -1.14 -3.59 7.04
N VAL A 22 -1.20 -2.68 6.08
CA VAL A 22 -0.74 -2.91 4.71
C VAL A 22 0.21 -1.77 4.34
N SER A 23 1.32 -2.12 3.72
CA SER A 23 2.28 -1.15 3.19
C SER A 23 2.71 -1.55 1.80
N VAL A 24 3.19 -0.56 1.06
CA VAL A 24 3.79 -0.77 -0.25
C VAL A 24 5.17 -0.16 -0.30
N THR A 25 6.10 -0.93 -0.85
CA THR A 25 7.48 -0.53 -1.08
C THR A 25 7.74 -0.47 -2.58
N PHE A 26 8.19 0.69 -3.04
CA PHE A 26 8.70 0.91 -4.39
C PHE A 26 10.18 0.58 -4.40
N VAL A 27 10.60 -0.31 -5.30
CA VAL A 27 11.99 -0.69 -5.46
C VAL A 27 12.49 -0.38 -6.87
N GLY A 28 13.77 -0.03 -6.98
CA GLY A 28 14.44 0.22 -8.24
C GLY A 28 14.45 -1.01 -9.15
N SER A 29 14.91 -0.83 -10.38
CA SER A 29 14.95 -1.89 -11.40
C SER A 29 15.82 -3.09 -11.00
N ASP A 30 16.73 -2.90 -10.05
CA ASP A 30 17.57 -3.94 -9.45
C ASP A 30 16.81 -4.81 -8.41
N GLN A 31 15.56 -4.46 -8.08
CA GLN A 31 14.72 -5.08 -7.04
C GLN A 31 15.36 -5.08 -5.64
N SER A 32 16.39 -4.26 -5.41
CA SER A 32 17.15 -4.23 -4.16
C SER A 32 17.19 -2.84 -3.53
N THR A 33 17.15 -1.80 -4.35
CA THR A 33 17.15 -0.41 -3.87
C THR A 33 15.73 0.00 -3.50
N GLU A 34 15.45 0.20 -2.22
CA GLU A 34 14.21 0.80 -1.75
C GLU A 34 14.17 2.31 -2.09
N LEU A 35 13.12 2.75 -2.77
CA LEU A 35 12.92 4.13 -3.20
C LEU A 35 11.92 4.89 -2.31
N LEU A 36 10.86 4.21 -1.88
CA LEU A 36 9.79 4.77 -1.08
C LEU A 36 9.00 3.64 -0.43
N THR A 37 8.65 3.79 0.83
CA THR A 37 7.65 2.95 1.50
C THR A 37 6.54 3.82 2.06
N ILE A 38 5.29 3.44 1.81
CA ILE A 38 4.10 4.10 2.34
C ILE A 38 3.13 3.06 2.90
N GLY A 39 2.42 3.43 3.98
CA GLY A 39 1.29 2.65 4.48
C GLY A 39 0.08 2.80 3.57
N LEU A 40 -0.82 1.83 3.57
CA LEU A 40 -2.12 1.88 2.88
C LEU A 40 -3.24 1.77 3.91
N TYR A 41 -4.38 2.35 3.60
CA TYR A 41 -5.54 2.44 4.50
C TYR A 41 -6.72 1.68 3.91
N ASP A 42 -7.48 0.97 4.74
CA ASP A 42 -8.71 0.26 4.35
C ASP A 42 -9.86 1.25 4.17
N ASP A 43 -9.73 2.15 3.19
CA ASP A 43 -10.65 3.27 2.92
C ASP A 43 -11.63 2.99 1.76
N GLY A 44 -11.57 1.79 1.17
CA GLY A 44 -12.58 1.25 0.27
C GLY A 44 -12.65 1.85 -1.13
N SER A 45 -11.86 2.89 -1.47
CA SER A 45 -11.66 3.33 -2.85
C SER A 45 -10.64 4.47 -2.95
N ILE A 46 -10.02 4.58 -4.12
CA ILE A 46 -9.27 5.75 -4.61
C ILE A 46 -10.11 7.06 -4.61
N ASP A 47 -11.43 6.96 -4.52
CA ASP A 47 -12.36 8.09 -4.53
C ASP A 47 -12.54 8.76 -3.15
N HIS A 48 -11.97 8.18 -2.08
CA HIS A 48 -11.97 8.73 -0.71
C HIS A 48 -10.57 9.05 -0.15
N PRO A 49 -9.64 9.64 -0.93
CA PRO A 49 -8.29 9.89 -0.45
C PRO A 49 -8.31 10.97 0.64
N GLY A 50 -7.93 10.61 1.86
CA GLY A 50 -7.81 11.54 2.99
C GLY A 50 -9.04 11.64 3.89
N ASP A 51 -9.96 10.67 3.84
CA ASP A 51 -11.03 10.59 4.83
C ASP A 51 -10.53 10.13 6.22
N ASP A 52 -9.28 9.63 6.34
CA ASP A 52 -8.49 9.29 7.57
C ASP A 52 -9.24 8.53 8.72
N ASP A 53 -10.52 8.20 8.55
CA ASP A 53 -11.48 7.77 9.59
C ASP A 53 -12.59 6.84 9.02
N VAL A 54 -12.60 6.54 7.72
CA VAL A 54 -13.57 5.60 7.12
C VAL A 54 -12.90 4.26 6.89
N ILE A 55 -13.08 3.33 7.83
CA ILE A 55 -12.71 1.92 7.63
C ILE A 55 -13.82 1.27 6.80
N ALA A 56 -13.54 1.01 5.52
CA ALA A 56 -14.50 0.43 4.58
C ALA A 56 -14.74 -1.07 4.82
N LYS A 57 -13.75 -1.80 5.34
CA LYS A 57 -13.81 -3.25 5.58
C LYS A 57 -14.16 -4.06 4.34
N ASP A 58 -13.76 -3.59 3.17
CA ASP A 58 -13.93 -4.29 1.90
C ASP A 58 -12.64 -4.99 1.44
N GLY A 59 -11.54 -4.82 2.20
CA GLY A 59 -10.24 -5.39 1.93
C GLY A 59 -9.49 -4.67 0.81
N ILE A 60 -9.93 -3.46 0.44
CA ILE A 60 -9.26 -2.60 -0.53
C ILE A 60 -8.48 -1.53 0.24
N PHE A 61 -7.17 -1.66 0.20
CA PHE A 61 -6.25 -0.75 0.86
C PHE A 61 -5.68 0.24 -0.15
N THR A 62 -5.85 1.55 0.09
CA THR A 62 -5.37 2.59 -0.83
C THR A 62 -4.50 3.65 -0.16
N ASN A 63 -3.68 4.33 -0.96
CA ASN A 63 -3.04 5.58 -0.58
C ASN A 63 -2.71 6.41 -1.84
N THR A 64 -2.62 7.72 -1.68
CA THR A 64 -2.21 8.67 -2.69
C THR A 64 -0.95 9.42 -2.22
N PHE A 65 0.07 9.46 -3.08
CA PHE A 65 1.34 10.12 -2.77
C PHE A 65 1.76 11.07 -3.90
N LEU A 66 2.58 12.06 -3.54
CA LEU A 66 3.14 13.03 -4.47
C LEU A 66 4.49 12.53 -4.99
N SER A 67 4.71 12.62 -6.29
CA SER A 67 5.96 12.22 -6.95
C SER A 67 7.20 12.92 -6.42
N ASP A 68 7.04 14.06 -5.77
CA ASP A 68 8.14 14.88 -5.28
C ASP A 68 8.59 14.45 -3.87
N SER A 69 7.90 13.48 -3.25
CA SER A 69 8.32 12.87 -1.98
C SER A 69 9.48 11.88 -2.15
N THR A 70 9.80 11.45 -3.37
CA THR A 70 10.99 10.65 -3.68
C THR A 70 11.48 10.86 -5.12
N ALA A 71 12.75 10.60 -5.40
CA ALA A 71 13.28 10.63 -6.76
C ALA A 71 13.17 9.24 -7.41
N PHE A 72 12.21 9.05 -8.32
CA PHE A 72 12.13 7.82 -9.10
C PHE A 72 13.16 7.83 -10.25
N PRO A 73 13.94 6.76 -10.42
CA PRO A 73 14.88 6.66 -11.53
C PRO A 73 14.12 6.56 -12.87
N VAL A 74 14.79 6.94 -13.96
CA VAL A 74 14.27 6.67 -15.31
C VAL A 74 14.36 5.16 -15.56
N GLY A 75 13.23 4.56 -15.92
CA GLY A 75 13.14 3.13 -16.22
C GLY A 75 12.05 2.45 -15.41
N ASP A 76 12.20 1.13 -15.24
CA ASP A 76 11.24 0.32 -14.49
C ASP A 76 11.39 0.52 -12.99
N VAL A 77 10.25 0.65 -12.32
CA VAL A 77 10.11 0.64 -10.86
C VAL A 77 9.19 -0.51 -10.51
N PHE A 78 9.62 -1.36 -9.60
CA PHE A 78 8.82 -2.47 -9.11
C PHE A 78 8.13 -2.07 -7.80
N ILE A 79 7.01 -2.73 -7.54
CA ILE A 79 6.16 -2.44 -6.39
C ILE A 79 5.94 -3.74 -5.62
N LYS A 80 6.20 -3.72 -4.32
CA LYS A 80 5.97 -4.85 -3.41
C LYS A 80 4.99 -4.44 -2.32
N ALA A 81 3.82 -5.08 -2.28
CA ALA A 81 2.91 -4.96 -1.16
C ALA A 81 3.30 -5.94 -0.04
N THR A 82 3.12 -5.49 1.20
CA THR A 82 3.26 -6.31 2.40
C THR A 82 2.03 -6.07 3.26
N ALA A 83 1.36 -7.15 3.66
CA ALA A 83 0.27 -7.09 4.62
C ALA A 83 0.67 -7.89 5.86
N ILE A 84 0.31 -7.39 7.03
CA ILE A 84 0.63 -7.97 8.33
C ILE A 84 -0.69 -8.24 9.07
N ASP A 85 -0.81 -9.40 9.71
CA ASP A 85 -1.97 -9.74 10.54
C ASP A 85 -1.84 -9.21 11.99
N GLU A 86 -2.92 -9.34 12.77
CA GLU A 86 -2.94 -8.98 14.19
C GLU A 86 -1.86 -9.68 15.06
N ASN A 87 -1.30 -10.79 14.58
CA ASN A 87 -0.23 -11.56 15.22
C ASN A 87 1.17 -11.14 14.74
N GLN A 88 1.28 -10.06 13.97
CA GLN A 88 2.53 -9.58 13.36
C GLN A 88 3.14 -10.56 12.34
N GLN A 89 2.32 -11.44 11.76
CA GLN A 89 2.71 -12.34 10.69
C GLN A 89 2.46 -11.69 9.34
N GLN A 90 3.46 -11.76 8.47
CA GLN A 90 3.29 -11.33 7.08
C GLN A 90 2.34 -12.28 6.36
N LEU A 91 1.27 -11.73 5.79
CA LEU A 91 0.37 -12.45 4.92
C LEU A 91 1.11 -12.82 3.63
N GLN A 92 1.11 -14.10 3.30
CA GLN A 92 1.61 -14.54 2.01
C GLN A 92 0.61 -14.08 0.94
N THR A 93 1.09 -13.17 0.08
CA THR A 93 0.44 -12.74 -1.17
C THR A 93 0.53 -13.82 -2.23
#